data_AF-A0A2Z6QZP1-F1
#
_entry.id   AF-A0A2Z6QZP1-F1
#
_cell.length_a   1.000
_cell.length_b   1.000
_cell.length_c   1.000
_cell.angle_alpha   90.00
_cell.angle_beta   90.00
_cell.angle_gamma   90.00
#
_symmetry.space_group_name_H-M   'P 1'
#
loop_
_entity.id
_entity.type
_entity.pdbx_description
1 polymer ?
#
loop_
_entity_poly.entity_id
_entity_poly.type
_entity_poly.pdbx_seq_one_letter_code
_entity_poly.pdbx_strand_id
1 'polypeptide(L)'
;MSVPLVLLMLICPALDVAKIIIFDHTDGELKLYDIEYAYLSYSFLMVVILLCCTICIARGFNKMVENSVRSLSCFLPFIWISVLVIYTISTRNELGDIPFFCPQDYNYKSPTIRLACKIRAANLICMWSFTIYIMFFLIILLVLPSEDNNAKVDKVDKVYGRIEQVYSKDDDIDNEVKKDKSMNV
;
A
#
# COMPACT_ATOMS: atom_id res chain seq x y z
N MET A 1 2.48 -8.93 8.64
CA MET A 1 1.28 -8.11 8.39
C MET A 1 0.76 -7.62 9.74
N SER A 2 0.50 -6.33 9.93
CA SER A 2 0.07 -5.80 11.23
C SER A 2 -1.37 -6.22 11.54
N VAL A 3 -1.68 -6.52 12.80
CA VAL A 3 -3.03 -6.95 13.25
C VAL A 3 -4.14 -5.97 12.81
N PRO A 4 -3.97 -4.63 12.91
CA PRO A 4 -4.99 -3.69 12.46
C PRO A 4 -5.30 -3.78 10.96
N LEU A 5 -4.30 -4.08 10.13
CA LEU A 5 -4.46 -4.18 8.67
C LEU A 5 -5.29 -5.42 8.29
N VAL A 6 -5.06 -6.54 8.99
CA VAL A 6 -5.85 -7.77 8.81
C VAL A 6 -7.30 -7.53 9.17
N LEU A 7 -7.56 -6.84 10.29
CA LEU A 7 -8.91 -6.50 10.73
C LEU A 7 -9.63 -5.62 9.72
N LEU A 8 -8.97 -4.56 9.22
CA LEU A 8 -9.54 -3.69 8.19
C LEU A 8 -9.84 -4.42 6.87
N MET A 9 -8.99 -5.35 6.47
CA MET A 9 -9.24 -6.20 5.28
C MET A 9 -10.50 -7.04 5.38
N LEU A 10 -10.92 -7.43 6.59
CA LEU A 10 -12.16 -8.19 6.78
C LEU A 10 -13.37 -7.28 7.02
N ILE A 11 -13.19 -6.21 7.79
CA ILE A 11 -14.26 -5.29 8.18
C ILE A 11 -14.74 -4.47 6.99
N CYS A 12 -13.85 -3.94 6.15
CA CYS A 12 -14.28 -3.07 5.05
C CYS A 12 -15.18 -3.79 4.02
N PRO A 13 -14.86 -5.00 3.50
CA PRO A 13 -15.79 -5.70 2.61
C PRO A 13 -17.09 -6.11 3.33
N ALA A 14 -17.04 -6.44 4.63
CA ALA A 14 -18.26 -6.72 5.39
C ALA A 14 -19.17 -5.49 5.51
N LEU A 15 -18.59 -4.30 5.73
CA LEU A 15 -19.33 -3.03 5.78
C LEU A 15 -19.87 -2.62 4.41
N ASP A 16 -19.14 -2.85 3.33
CA ASP A 16 -19.64 -2.63 1.97
C ASP A 16 -20.86 -3.50 1.66
N VAL A 17 -20.79 -4.80 1.97
CA VAL A 17 -21.93 -5.72 1.80
C VAL A 17 -23.11 -5.31 2.68
N ALA A 18 -22.85 -4.95 3.94
CA ALA A 18 -23.89 -4.48 4.86
C ALA A 18 -24.57 -3.19 4.35
N LYS A 19 -23.82 -2.28 3.75
CA LYS A 19 -24.36 -1.06 3.13
C LYS A 19 -25.33 -1.41 2.00
N ILE A 20 -24.91 -2.26 1.07
CA ILE A 20 -25.72 -2.67 -0.09
C ILE A 20 -27.04 -3.31 0.37
N ILE A 21 -26.97 -4.27 1.30
CA ILE A 21 -28.16 -4.96 1.83
C ILE A 21 -29.15 -3.98 2.46
N ILE A 22 -28.66 -3.01 3.23
CA ILE A 22 -29.54 -2.07 3.93
C ILE A 22 -30.12 -1.03 2.99
N PHE A 23 -29.37 -0.59 1.97
CA PHE A 23 -29.88 0.31 0.95
C PHE A 23 -30.95 -0.38 0.10
N ASP A 24 -30.78 -1.67 -0.22
CA ASP A 24 -31.80 -2.48 -0.90
C ASP A 24 -33.09 -2.58 -0.07
N HIS A 25 -32.97 -2.74 1.25
CA HIS A 25 -34.10 -2.73 2.19
C HIS A 25 -34.79 -1.37 2.40
N THR A 26 -34.34 -0.29 1.76
CA THR A 26 -35.01 1.02 1.86
C THR A 26 -36.02 1.30 0.75
N ASP A 27 -36.40 0.30 -0.05
CA ASP A 27 -37.42 0.40 -1.10
C ASP A 27 -37.23 1.61 -2.05
N GLY A 28 -35.96 2.00 -2.28
CA GLY A 28 -35.59 3.13 -3.14
C GLY A 28 -35.63 4.51 -2.47
N GLU A 29 -35.86 4.62 -1.16
CA GLU A 29 -35.68 5.89 -0.43
C GLU A 29 -34.23 6.38 -0.46
N LEU A 30 -33.27 5.45 -0.45
CA LEU A 30 -31.85 5.73 -0.67
C LEU A 30 -31.45 5.30 -2.09
N LYS A 31 -30.63 6.12 -2.75
CA LYS A 31 -30.15 5.84 -4.09
C LYS A 31 -29.00 4.84 -4.03
N LEU A 32 -29.24 3.62 -4.51
CA LEU A 32 -28.19 2.65 -4.80
C LEU A 32 -27.58 2.98 -6.18
N TYR A 33 -26.26 3.10 -6.24
CA TYR A 33 -25.53 3.42 -7.47
C TYR A 33 -24.69 2.23 -7.93
N ASP A 34 -24.55 2.04 -9.24
CA ASP A 34 -23.71 0.98 -9.82
C ASP A 34 -22.25 1.04 -9.37
N ILE A 35 -21.78 2.24 -8.96
CA ILE A 35 -20.44 2.46 -8.42
C ILE A 35 -20.17 1.66 -7.14
N GLU A 36 -21.20 1.29 -6.38
CA GLU A 36 -21.05 0.47 -5.18
C GLU A 36 -20.65 -0.96 -5.50
N TYR A 37 -21.29 -1.55 -6.51
CA TYR A 37 -20.92 -2.89 -7.00
C TYR A 37 -19.55 -2.88 -7.67
N ALA A 38 -19.25 -1.83 -8.43
CA ALA A 38 -17.92 -1.64 -9.02
C ALA A 38 -16.84 -1.57 -7.93
N TYR A 39 -17.07 -0.80 -6.86
CA TYR A 39 -16.14 -0.70 -5.74
C TYR A 39 -16.02 -2.02 -4.97
N LEU A 40 -17.13 -2.72 -4.69
CA LEU A 40 -17.10 -4.02 -4.02
C LEU A 40 -16.26 -5.04 -4.81
N SER A 41 -16.46 -5.11 -6.13
CA SER A 41 -15.67 -6.00 -7.00
C SER A 41 -14.19 -5.65 -7.00
N TYR A 42 -13.85 -4.36 -7.03
CA TYR A 42 -12.48 -3.86 -6.90
C TYR A 42 -11.87 -4.26 -5.54
N SER A 43 -12.57 -3.99 -4.44
CA SER A 43 -12.11 -4.31 -3.09
C SER A 43 -11.88 -5.80 -2.88
N PHE A 44 -12.78 -6.66 -3.41
CA PHE A 44 -12.60 -8.10 -3.34
C PHE A 44 -11.39 -8.58 -4.15
N LEU A 45 -11.24 -8.10 -5.38
CA LEU A 45 -10.11 -8.41 -6.25
C LEU A 45 -8.78 -8.01 -5.60
N MET A 46 -8.74 -6.86 -4.92
CA MET A 46 -7.56 -6.39 -4.19
C MET A 46 -7.20 -7.28 -3.01
N VAL A 47 -8.17 -7.73 -2.21
CA VAL A 47 -7.93 -8.69 -1.12
C VAL A 47 -7.37 -10.01 -1.68
N VAL A 48 -7.93 -10.52 -2.78
CA VAL A 48 -7.44 -11.73 -3.45
C VAL A 48 -5.99 -11.56 -3.92
N ILE A 49 -5.65 -10.43 -4.55
CA ILE A 49 -4.27 -10.15 -4.97
C ILE A 49 -3.32 -10.11 -3.77
N LEU A 50 -3.67 -9.42 -2.68
CA LEU A 50 -2.85 -9.34 -1.48
C LEU A 50 -2.63 -10.71 -0.83
N LEU A 51 -3.67 -11.55 -0.79
CA LEU A 51 -3.58 -12.93 -0.29
C LEU A 51 -2.71 -13.81 -1.18
N CYS A 52 -2.88 -13.73 -2.51
CA CYS A 52 -2.04 -14.45 -3.47
C CYS A 52 -0.56 -14.03 -3.32
N CYS A 53 -0.28 -12.73 -3.23
CA CYS A 53 1.08 -12.23 -3.02
C CYS A 53 1.68 -12.75 -1.71
N THR A 54 0.95 -12.72 -0.60
CA THR A 54 1.43 -13.23 0.69
C THR A 54 1.68 -14.74 0.68
N ILE A 55 0.83 -15.52 0.00
CA ILE A 55 1.04 -16.97 -0.18
C ILE A 55 2.27 -17.25 -1.07
N CYS A 56 2.47 -16.49 -2.15
CA CYS A 56 3.64 -16.64 -3.03
C CYS A 56 4.95 -16.34 -2.29
N ILE A 57 4.96 -15.33 -1.43
CA ILE A 57 6.09 -15.00 -0.55
C ILE A 57 6.33 -16.15 0.44
N ALA A 58 5.28 -16.65 1.10
CA ALA A 58 5.40 -17.75 2.05
C ALA A 58 5.96 -19.05 1.41
N ARG A 59 5.71 -19.26 0.11
CA ARG A 59 6.24 -20.40 -0.66
C ARG A 59 7.66 -20.20 -1.20
N GLY A 60 8.31 -19.07 -0.92
CA GLY A 60 9.71 -18.82 -1.29
C GLY A 60 9.93 -18.25 -2.68
N PHE A 61 8.89 -17.78 -3.38
CA PHE A 61 9.03 -17.07 -4.68
C PHE A 61 9.50 -15.60 -4.51
N ASN A 62 10.36 -15.35 -3.53
CA ASN A 62 10.71 -14.01 -3.06
C ASN A 62 11.29 -13.11 -4.16
N LYS A 63 12.18 -13.64 -5.02
CA LYS A 63 12.83 -12.85 -6.08
C LYS A 63 11.88 -12.34 -7.17
N MET A 64 10.88 -13.14 -7.56
CA MET A 64 9.90 -12.75 -8.59
C MET A 64 8.88 -11.78 -7.99
N VAL A 65 8.43 -12.04 -6.76
CA VAL A 65 7.48 -11.17 -6.06
C VAL A 65 8.11 -9.83 -5.69
N GLU A 66 9.36 -9.79 -5.26
CA GLU A 66 10.06 -8.54 -4.88
C GLU A 66 10.16 -7.57 -6.06
N ASN A 67 10.55 -8.05 -7.24
CA ASN A 67 10.69 -7.22 -8.43
C ASN A 67 9.32 -6.73 -8.95
N SER A 68 8.30 -7.59 -8.92
CA SER A 68 6.92 -7.21 -9.27
C SER A 68 6.31 -6.23 -8.27
N VAL A 69 6.43 -6.49 -6.96
CA VAL A 69 5.91 -5.61 -5.91
C VAL A 69 6.58 -4.25 -5.95
N ARG A 70 7.90 -4.18 -6.17
CA ARG A 70 8.63 -2.90 -6.25
C ARG A 70 8.20 -2.06 -7.44
N SER A 71 7.95 -2.66 -8.61
CA SER A 71 7.45 -1.95 -9.80
C SER A 71 5.99 -1.50 -9.63
N LEU A 72 5.14 -2.37 -9.07
CA LEU A 72 3.71 -2.10 -8.88
C LEU A 72 3.46 -1.09 -7.75
N SER A 73 4.33 -1.07 -6.72
CA SER A 73 4.20 -0.25 -5.51
C SER A 73 4.23 1.26 -5.77
N CYS A 74 4.83 1.73 -6.88
CA CYS A 74 4.88 3.16 -7.17
C CYS A 74 3.56 3.71 -7.72
N PHE A 75 2.81 2.94 -8.51
CA PHE A 75 1.61 3.43 -9.22
C PHE A 75 0.28 3.02 -8.57
N LEU A 76 0.23 1.82 -7.98
CA LEU A 76 -0.92 1.31 -7.23
C LEU A 76 -1.51 2.29 -6.19
N PRO A 77 -0.71 2.96 -5.33
CA PRO A 77 -1.27 3.86 -4.33
C PRO A 77 -2.05 5.03 -4.95
N PHE A 78 -1.57 5.58 -6.07
CA PHE A 78 -2.25 6.68 -6.77
C PHE A 78 -3.57 6.23 -7.39
N ILE A 79 -3.58 5.04 -8.00
CA ILE A 79 -4.81 4.44 -8.53
C ILE A 79 -5.80 4.23 -7.39
N TRP A 80 -5.34 3.74 -6.24
CA TRP A 80 -6.19 3.48 -5.09
C TRP A 80 -6.83 4.75 -4.54
N ILE A 81 -6.03 5.80 -4.31
CA ILE A 81 -6.55 7.09 -3.86
C ILE A 81 -7.54 7.64 -4.88
N SER A 82 -7.25 7.52 -6.17
CA SER A 82 -8.13 8.00 -7.24
C SER A 82 -9.48 7.28 -7.21
N VAL A 83 -9.49 5.95 -7.09
CA VAL A 83 -10.73 5.16 -6.97
C VAL A 83 -11.51 5.56 -5.73
N LEU A 84 -10.85 5.72 -4.57
CA LEU A 84 -11.52 6.10 -3.33
C LEU A 84 -12.12 7.52 -3.39
N VAL A 85 -11.41 8.47 -4.02
CA VAL A 85 -11.89 9.83 -4.22
C VAL A 85 -13.10 9.83 -5.16
N ILE A 86 -13.03 9.12 -6.29
CA ILE A 86 -14.15 8.98 -7.23
C ILE A 86 -15.37 8.37 -6.54
N TYR A 87 -15.17 7.30 -5.76
CA TYR A 87 -16.23 6.67 -4.97
C TYR A 87 -16.85 7.67 -3.99
N THR A 88 -16.04 8.39 -3.22
CA THR A 88 -16.50 9.35 -2.21
C THR A 88 -17.31 10.49 -2.85
N ILE A 89 -16.87 11.01 -3.99
CA ILE A 89 -17.59 12.07 -4.71
C ILE A 89 -18.90 11.54 -5.29
N SER A 90 -18.88 10.34 -5.89
CA SER A 90 -20.07 9.75 -6.53
C SER A 90 -21.16 9.40 -5.54
N THR A 91 -20.78 8.96 -4.33
CA THR A 91 -21.71 8.55 -3.26
C THR A 91 -22.07 9.68 -2.31
N ARG A 92 -21.57 10.91 -2.51
CA ARG A 92 -21.79 12.02 -1.57
C ARG A 92 -23.27 12.38 -1.38
N ASN A 93 -24.08 12.25 -2.44
CA ASN A 93 -25.48 12.66 -2.49
C ASN A 93 -26.48 11.50 -2.24
N GLU A 94 -26.01 10.31 -1.88
CA GLU A 94 -26.87 9.12 -1.73
C GLU A 94 -27.88 9.22 -0.59
N LEU A 95 -27.58 10.06 0.40
CA LEU A 95 -28.39 10.30 1.60
C LEU A 95 -29.24 11.58 1.53
N GLY A 96 -29.25 12.29 0.40
CA GLY A 96 -29.96 13.57 0.25
C GLY A 96 -29.50 14.61 1.29
N ASP A 97 -30.44 15.11 2.09
CA ASP A 97 -30.22 16.18 3.08
C ASP A 97 -29.68 15.68 4.44
N ILE A 98 -29.43 14.39 4.59
CA ILE A 98 -28.96 13.82 5.86
C ILE A 98 -27.48 14.19 6.08
N PRO A 99 -27.12 14.78 7.23
CA PRO A 99 -25.75 15.13 7.53
C PRO A 99 -24.82 13.91 7.55
N PHE A 100 -23.58 14.12 7.10
CA PHE A 100 -22.57 13.06 6.93
C PHE A 100 -22.28 12.24 8.20
N PHE A 101 -22.29 12.88 9.37
CA PHE A 101 -21.97 12.23 10.65
C PHE A 101 -23.16 11.59 11.37
N CYS A 102 -24.33 11.59 10.74
CA CYS A 102 -25.54 10.94 11.26
C CYS A 102 -25.87 11.32 12.72
N PRO A 103 -26.10 12.60 13.00
CA PRO A 103 -26.28 13.09 14.36
C PRO A 103 -27.63 12.62 14.93
N GLN A 104 -27.70 12.41 16.25
CA GLN A 104 -28.86 11.75 16.87
C GLN A 104 -30.13 12.61 16.86
N ASP A 105 -29.98 13.92 16.77
CA ASP A 105 -31.00 14.96 16.77
C ASP A 105 -31.59 15.23 15.36
N TYR A 106 -31.08 14.58 14.31
CA TYR A 106 -31.67 14.69 12.98
C TYR A 106 -33.02 13.96 12.89
N ASN A 107 -33.99 14.56 12.20
CA ASN A 107 -35.32 13.98 12.01
C ASN A 107 -35.32 12.90 10.91
N TYR A 108 -34.84 11.70 11.26
CA TYR A 108 -34.87 10.55 10.37
C TYR A 108 -36.30 10.09 10.11
N LYS A 109 -36.65 9.88 8.84
CA LYS A 109 -37.99 9.34 8.48
C LYS A 109 -38.25 7.95 9.06
N SER A 110 -37.20 7.13 9.20
CA SER A 110 -37.29 5.78 9.72
C SER A 110 -36.01 5.37 10.47
N PRO A 111 -36.11 4.40 11.42
CA PRO A 111 -34.92 3.83 12.06
C PRO A 111 -33.98 3.15 11.06
N THR A 112 -34.51 2.61 9.96
CA THR A 112 -33.74 2.00 8.87
C THR A 112 -32.83 3.02 8.19
N ILE A 113 -33.34 4.23 7.89
CA ILE A 113 -32.52 5.31 7.32
C ILE A 113 -31.42 5.74 8.28
N ARG A 114 -31.72 5.82 9.58
CA ARG A 114 -30.71 6.13 10.60
C ARG A 114 -29.59 5.08 10.64
N LEU A 115 -29.95 3.79 10.53
CA LEU A 115 -29.00 2.70 10.46
C LEU A 115 -28.17 2.76 9.17
N ALA A 116 -28.81 2.97 8.03
CA ALA A 116 -28.15 3.13 6.73
C ALA A 116 -27.13 4.27 6.73
N CYS A 117 -27.50 5.41 7.34
CA CYS A 117 -26.59 6.54 7.54
C CYS A 117 -25.34 6.12 8.33
N LYS A 118 -25.52 5.48 9.49
CA LYS A 118 -24.40 5.05 10.34
C LYS A 118 -23.47 4.07 9.63
N ILE A 119 -24.04 3.12 8.88
CA ILE A 119 -23.27 2.11 8.15
C ILE A 119 -22.49 2.75 7.02
N ARG A 120 -23.09 3.69 6.27
CA ARG A 120 -22.34 4.48 5.28
C ARG A 120 -21.16 5.20 5.93
N ALA A 121 -21.39 5.92 7.04
CA ALA A 121 -20.34 6.68 7.70
C ALA A 121 -19.21 5.75 8.18
N ALA A 122 -19.55 4.62 8.80
CA ALA A 122 -18.60 3.61 9.23
C ALA A 122 -17.83 3.00 8.06
N ASN A 123 -18.51 2.69 6.96
CA ASN A 123 -17.91 2.14 5.75
C ASN A 123 -16.87 3.11 5.16
N LEU A 124 -17.25 4.37 5.01
CA LEU A 124 -16.34 5.39 4.48
C LEU A 124 -15.13 5.62 5.39
N ILE A 125 -15.32 5.65 6.71
CA ILE A 125 -14.22 5.71 7.68
C ILE A 125 -13.30 4.48 7.54
N CYS A 126 -13.86 3.27 7.38
CA CYS A 126 -13.09 2.04 7.19
C CYS A 126 -12.23 2.13 5.92
N MET A 127 -12.83 2.51 4.79
CA MET A 127 -12.13 2.64 3.52
C MET A 127 -10.98 3.63 3.60
N TRP A 128 -11.22 4.84 4.11
CA TRP A 128 -10.18 5.86 4.26
C TRP A 128 -9.08 5.41 5.23
N SER A 129 -9.45 4.78 6.35
CA SER A 129 -8.48 4.24 7.31
C SER A 129 -7.61 3.18 6.65
N PHE A 130 -8.21 2.24 5.92
CA PHE A 130 -7.50 1.18 5.21
C PHE A 130 -6.53 1.72 4.17
N THR A 131 -6.96 2.68 3.35
CA THR A 131 -6.09 3.35 2.38
C THR A 131 -4.93 4.04 3.08
N ILE A 132 -5.17 4.82 4.13
CA ILE A 132 -4.10 5.51 4.89
C ILE A 132 -3.10 4.50 5.46
N TYR A 133 -3.57 3.41 6.07
CA TYR A 133 -2.69 2.37 6.62
C TYR A 133 -1.81 1.72 5.55
N ILE A 134 -2.37 1.41 4.38
CA ILE A 134 -1.60 0.85 3.27
C ILE A 134 -0.60 1.88 2.73
N MET A 135 -0.99 3.15 2.60
CA MET A 135 -0.06 4.20 2.19
C MET A 135 1.15 4.29 3.12
N PHE A 136 0.93 4.31 4.43
CA PHE A 136 2.03 4.30 5.40
C PHE A 136 2.88 3.04 5.27
N PHE A 137 2.25 1.87 5.11
CA PHE A 137 2.97 0.61 4.94
C PHE A 137 3.86 0.63 3.68
N LEU A 138 3.35 1.12 2.55
CA LEU A 138 4.11 1.22 1.30
C LEU A 138 5.24 2.25 1.40
N ILE A 139 5.02 3.40 2.04
CA ILE A 139 6.07 4.41 2.27
C ILE A 139 7.19 3.80 3.11
N ILE A 140 6.86 3.08 4.18
CA ILE A 140 7.86 2.39 5.02
C ILE A 140 8.66 1.38 4.18
N LEU A 141 8.00 0.60 3.31
CA LEU A 141 8.69 -0.35 2.43
C LEU A 141 9.58 0.31 1.37
N LEU A 142 9.22 1.50 0.89
CA LEU A 142 10.01 2.24 -0.10
C LEU A 142 11.19 2.99 0.54
N VAL A 143 11.03 3.49 1.77
CA VAL A 143 12.03 4.29 2.48
C VAL A 143 13.04 3.41 3.21
N LEU A 144 12.65 2.23 3.71
CA LEU A 144 13.59 1.32 4.34
C LEU A 144 14.51 0.71 3.26
N PRO A 145 15.84 0.84 3.38
CA PRO A 145 16.75 0.26 2.41
C PRO A 145 16.58 -1.25 2.40
N SER A 146 16.26 -1.82 1.23
CA SER A 146 16.22 -3.28 1.08
C SER A 146 17.60 -3.85 1.42
N GLU A 147 17.64 -4.97 2.17
CA GLU A 147 18.90 -5.64 2.53
C GLU A 147 19.77 -5.93 1.29
N ASP A 148 19.15 -6.13 0.12
CA ASP A 148 19.84 -6.36 -1.16
C ASP A 148 20.60 -5.11 -1.66
N ASN A 149 20.14 -3.89 -1.37
CA ASN A 149 20.90 -2.67 -1.68
C ASN A 149 22.10 -2.54 -0.75
N ASN A 150 21.96 -2.87 0.54
CA ASN A 150 23.06 -2.83 1.51
C ASN A 150 24.12 -3.91 1.18
N ALA A 151 23.69 -5.11 0.76
CA ALA A 151 24.59 -6.17 0.32
C ALA A 151 25.30 -5.86 -1.01
N LYS A 152 24.65 -5.13 -1.93
CA LYS A 152 25.31 -4.61 -3.14
C LYS A 152 26.31 -3.51 -2.83
N VAL A 153 25.98 -2.58 -1.93
CA VAL A 153 26.90 -1.55 -1.47
C VAL A 153 28.13 -2.17 -0.79
N ASP A 154 27.95 -3.15 0.10
CA ASP A 154 29.07 -3.89 0.74
C ASP A 154 29.97 -4.62 -0.28
N LYS A 155 29.37 -5.22 -1.33
CA LYS A 155 30.15 -5.86 -2.41
C LYS A 155 30.94 -4.86 -3.24
N VAL A 156 30.36 -3.69 -3.54
CA VAL A 156 31.03 -2.64 -4.31
C VAL A 156 32.19 -2.05 -3.49
N ASP A 157 31.97 -1.77 -2.20
CA ASP A 157 33.01 -1.27 -1.29
C ASP A 157 34.18 -2.27 -1.16
N LYS A 158 33.89 -3.58 -1.06
CA LYS A 158 34.92 -4.62 -1.06
C LYS A 158 35.72 -4.70 -2.36
N VAL A 159 35.12 -4.41 -3.50
CA VAL A 159 35.83 -4.40 -4.79
C VAL A 159 36.71 -3.16 -4.87
N TYR A 160 36.20 -2.00 -4.46
CA TYR A 160 36.95 -0.75 -4.48
C TYR A 160 38.17 -0.80 -3.55
N GLY A 161 38.02 -1.29 -2.32
CA GLY A 161 39.14 -1.45 -1.39
C GLY A 161 40.20 -2.45 -1.89
N ARG A 162 39.80 -3.46 -2.68
CA ARG A 162 40.76 -4.40 -3.28
C ARG A 162 41.53 -3.78 -4.44
N ILE A 163 40.90 -2.89 -5.22
CA ILE A 163 41.55 -2.14 -6.29
C ILE A 163 42.58 -1.17 -5.69
N GLU A 164 42.21 -0.46 -4.63
CA GLU A 164 43.10 0.50 -3.95
C GLU A 164 44.36 -0.16 -3.37
N GLN A 165 44.24 -1.38 -2.84
CA GLN A 165 45.39 -2.18 -2.39
C GLN A 165 46.33 -2.59 -3.53
N VAL A 166 45.81 -2.82 -4.74
CA VAL A 166 46.65 -3.16 -5.90
C VAL A 166 47.43 -1.93 -6.36
N TYR A 167 46.77 -0.78 -6.47
CA TYR A 167 47.43 0.48 -6.83
C TYR A 167 48.52 0.88 -5.83
N SER A 168 48.24 0.80 -4.53
CA SER A 168 49.24 1.10 -3.50
C SER A 168 50.47 0.18 -3.57
N LYS A 169 50.29 -1.07 -4.00
CA LYS A 169 51.38 -2.05 -4.08
C LYS A 169 52.23 -1.87 -5.33
N ASP A 170 51.62 -1.45 -6.44
CA ASP A 170 52.35 -1.11 -7.67
C ASP A 170 53.19 0.16 -7.48
N ASP A 171 52.66 1.17 -6.77
CA ASP A 171 53.41 2.39 -6.41
C ASP A 171 54.64 2.09 -5.52
N ASP A 172 54.53 1.16 -4.57
CA ASP A 172 55.65 0.74 -3.73
C ASP A 172 56.74 0.02 -4.54
N ILE A 173 56.36 -0.83 -5.50
CA ILE A 173 57.31 -1.54 -6.39
C ILE A 173 58.05 -0.56 -7.28
N ASP A 174 57.35 0.42 -7.87
CA ASP A 174 57.97 1.44 -8.72
C ASP A 174 58.94 2.34 -7.94
N ASN A 175 58.64 2.59 -6.66
CA ASN A 175 59.53 3.33 -5.76
C ASN A 175 60.77 2.52 -5.35
N GLU A 176 60.65 1.21 -5.11
CA GLU A 176 61.80 0.34 -4.85
C GLU A 176 62.72 0.20 -6.08
N VAL A 177 62.16 0.03 -7.27
CA VAL A 177 62.95 -0.08 -8.53
C VAL A 177 63.71 1.22 -8.82
N LYS A 178 63.13 2.39 -8.53
CA LYS A 178 63.83 3.68 -8.65
C LYS A 178 64.97 3.82 -7.64
N LYS A 179 64.78 3.33 -6.43
CA LYS A 179 65.80 3.39 -5.36
C LYS A 179 67.02 2.52 -5.69
N ASP A 180 66.81 1.32 -6.22
CA ASP A 180 67.89 0.41 -6.61
C ASP A 180 68.70 0.92 -7.82
N LYS A 181 68.05 1.62 -8.76
CA LYS A 181 68.76 2.31 -9.85
C LYS A 181 69.58 3.51 -9.40
N SER A 182 69.17 4.18 -8.31
CA SER A 182 69.90 5.33 -7.76
C SER A 182 71.13 4.95 -6.93
N MET A 183 71.26 3.68 -6.52
CA MET A 183 72.36 3.17 -5.70
C MET A 183 73.48 2.52 -6.55
N ASN A 184 73.25 2.33 -7.85
CA ASN A 184 74.19 1.74 -8.81
C ASN A 184 74.86 2.78 -9.74
N VAL A 185 74.92 4.06 -9.34
CA VAL A 185 75.64 5.15 -10.03
C VAL A 185 76.75 5.68 -9.14
#